data_AF-A0A7X8Y0D6-F1
#
_entry.id   AF-A0A7X8Y0D6-F1
#
_cell.length_a   1.000
_cell.length_b   1.000
_cell.length_c   1.000
_cell.angle_alpha   90.00
_cell.angle_beta   90.00
_cell.angle_gamma   90.00
#
_symmetry.space_group_name_H-M   'P 1'
#
loop_
_entity.id
_entity.type
_entity.pdbx_description
1 polymer ?
#
loop_
_entity_poly.entity_id
_entity_poly.type
_entity_poly.pdbx_seq_one_letter_code
_entity_poly.pdbx_strand_id
1 'polypeptide(L)'
;MSFEPNWASAPGATIIRLMDAKEIPFDDMASGLGLSETQLQALIDGRARIDGQLASALSENLGSTPRFWLARDKTYVEELSRLAPDSGDVSQWIKSLPIRSMRKYGWVDANRGEDAILASVLRFFGCDDLLSWNAKYSAGVGVVAFRTSFAFEANEMATLVWLRAGESQAERLGLPEYDRQAFIDLLPRLRRLSAFKHPKTFLPRLIEACRAVGVAVTTARAPEGCRASGASWVLSSRHPIIHLSFRHLSEDHFWFTFFHEAAHVVLHGEEHIDVDGSNPSMETNSAKEDEADEFAQRLLVSPEALDDLKRNPAPRRILAAARHLGVTAGIIIGQLEKVGALPPGRLNRMKHRYRWSEDAFFPESA
;
A
#
# COMPACT_ATOMS: atom_id res chain seq x y z
N MET A 1 -21.99 -2.76 -32.11
CA MET A 1 -21.84 -3.11 -30.68
C MET A 1 -21.18 -1.92 -30.01
N SER A 2 -21.91 -1.19 -29.17
CA SER A 2 -21.34 -0.15 -28.31
C SER A 2 -20.54 -0.85 -27.20
N PHE A 3 -19.31 -0.39 -26.95
CA PHE A 3 -18.54 -0.82 -25.80
C PHE A 3 -19.20 -0.25 -24.54
N GLU A 4 -19.72 -1.11 -23.67
CA GLU A 4 -20.29 -0.71 -22.39
C GLU A 4 -19.33 -1.11 -21.26
N PRO A 5 -18.53 -0.17 -20.73
CA PRO A 5 -17.60 -0.46 -19.65
C PRO A 5 -18.35 -0.92 -18.41
N ASN A 6 -17.87 -1.92 -17.67
CA ASN A 6 -18.44 -2.39 -16.40
C ASN A 6 -17.92 -1.60 -15.17
N TRP A 7 -17.49 -0.36 -15.37
CA TRP A 7 -16.88 0.49 -14.36
C TRP A 7 -17.33 1.94 -14.54
N ALA A 8 -17.41 2.69 -13.43
CA ALA A 8 -17.74 4.11 -13.44
C ALA A 8 -16.48 4.93 -13.18
N SER A 9 -16.20 5.90 -14.05
CA SER A 9 -15.05 6.79 -13.90
C SER A 9 -15.48 8.08 -13.22
N ALA A 10 -15.00 8.37 -12.01
CA ALA A 10 -15.29 9.66 -11.36
C ALA A 10 -14.66 10.85 -12.13
N PRO A 11 -15.26 12.05 -12.10
CA PRO A 11 -14.67 13.26 -12.66
C PRO A 11 -13.30 13.60 -12.05
N GLY A 12 -13.07 13.21 -10.79
CA GLY A 12 -11.83 13.40 -10.05
C GLY A 12 -10.57 12.91 -10.75
N ALA A 13 -10.62 11.76 -11.43
CA ALA A 13 -9.49 11.26 -12.19
C ALA A 13 -9.11 12.18 -13.37
N THR A 14 -10.10 12.87 -13.96
CA THR A 14 -9.87 13.90 -14.99
C THR A 14 -9.31 15.18 -14.37
N ILE A 15 -9.79 15.55 -13.19
CA ILE A 15 -9.33 16.72 -12.43
C ILE A 15 -7.84 16.55 -12.07
N ILE A 16 -7.45 15.46 -11.43
CA ILE A 16 -6.05 15.17 -11.05
C ILE A 16 -5.14 15.23 -12.28
N ARG A 17 -5.52 14.55 -13.37
CA ARG A 17 -4.68 14.51 -14.58
C ARG A 17 -4.43 15.90 -15.16
N LEU A 18 -5.43 16.78 -15.11
CA LEU A 18 -5.30 18.15 -15.60
C LEU A 18 -4.53 19.05 -14.61
N MET A 19 -4.65 18.81 -13.30
CA MET A 19 -3.83 19.48 -12.29
C MET A 19 -2.36 19.15 -12.50
N ASP A 20 -2.01 17.86 -12.65
CA ASP A 20 -0.64 17.41 -12.87
C ASP A 20 -0.07 17.96 -14.19
N ALA A 21 -0.86 17.93 -15.27
CA ALA A 21 -0.45 18.49 -16.57
C ALA A 21 -0.23 20.02 -16.54
N LYS A 22 -0.80 20.71 -15.56
CA LYS A 22 -0.68 22.17 -15.38
C LYS A 22 0.19 22.54 -14.18
N GLU A 23 0.76 21.56 -13.49
CA GLU A 23 1.56 21.73 -12.27
C GLU A 23 0.82 22.57 -11.20
N ILE A 24 -0.50 22.36 -11.05
CA ILE A 24 -1.33 23.08 -10.07
C ILE A 24 -1.30 22.33 -8.73
N PRO A 25 -0.80 22.94 -7.64
CA PRO A 25 -0.85 22.38 -6.30
C PRO A 25 -2.28 22.12 -5.81
N PHE A 26 -2.45 21.19 -4.87
CA PHE A 26 -3.77 20.75 -4.42
C PHE A 26 -4.52 21.84 -3.64
N ASP A 27 -3.80 22.56 -2.78
CA ASP A 27 -4.28 23.70 -2.00
C ASP A 27 -4.65 24.90 -2.88
N ASP A 28 -3.83 25.18 -3.91
CA ASP A 28 -4.14 26.19 -4.92
C ASP A 28 -5.40 25.82 -5.71
N MET A 29 -5.54 24.55 -6.08
CA MET A 29 -6.75 24.05 -6.75
C MET A 29 -7.98 24.16 -5.85
N ALA A 30 -7.87 23.80 -4.58
CA ALA A 30 -8.97 23.91 -3.62
C ALA A 30 -9.42 25.37 -3.50
N SER A 31 -8.45 26.27 -3.33
CA SER A 31 -8.67 27.72 -3.28
C SER A 31 -9.30 28.26 -4.56
N GLY A 32 -8.80 27.83 -5.73
CA GLY A 32 -9.30 28.23 -7.05
C GLY A 32 -10.72 27.74 -7.34
N LEU A 33 -11.16 26.65 -6.70
CA LEU A 33 -12.55 26.17 -6.75
C LEU A 33 -13.45 26.75 -5.65
N GLY A 34 -12.90 27.53 -4.72
CA GLY A 34 -13.64 28.01 -3.55
C GLY A 34 -14.04 26.89 -2.58
N LEU A 35 -13.24 25.82 -2.53
CA LEU A 35 -13.45 24.64 -1.69
C LEU A 35 -12.39 24.56 -0.59
N SER A 36 -12.71 23.90 0.52
CA SER A 36 -11.68 23.37 1.41
C SER A 36 -10.96 22.18 0.76
N GLU A 37 -9.75 21.87 1.20
CA GLU A 37 -9.03 20.68 0.74
C GLU A 37 -9.84 19.39 0.96
N THR A 38 -10.59 19.31 2.06
CA THR A 38 -11.49 18.17 2.33
C THR A 38 -12.62 18.07 1.30
N GLN A 39 -13.18 19.20 0.87
CA GLN A 39 -14.22 19.24 -0.16
C GLN A 39 -13.64 18.91 -1.55
N LEU A 40 -12.45 19.40 -1.87
CA LEU A 40 -11.74 19.01 -3.09
C LEU A 40 -11.44 17.52 -3.10
N GLN A 41 -10.98 16.95 -1.97
CA GLN A 41 -10.76 15.51 -1.86
C GLN A 41 -12.06 14.72 -2.06
N ALA A 42 -13.18 15.17 -1.48
CA ALA A 42 -14.48 14.53 -1.71
C ALA A 42 -14.91 14.60 -3.18
N LEU A 43 -14.62 15.69 -3.89
CA LEU A 43 -14.87 15.82 -5.32
C LEU A 43 -13.99 14.85 -6.14
N ILE A 44 -12.71 14.76 -5.78
CA ILE A 44 -11.74 13.85 -6.41
C ILE A 44 -12.15 12.39 -6.22
N ASP A 45 -12.62 12.03 -5.03
CA ASP A 45 -13.11 10.69 -4.71
C ASP A 45 -14.47 10.38 -5.37
N GLY A 46 -15.06 11.33 -6.10
CA GLY A 46 -16.39 11.17 -6.71
C GLY A 46 -17.54 11.13 -5.70
N ARG A 47 -17.32 11.64 -4.48
CA ARG A 47 -18.32 11.77 -3.39
C ARG A 47 -19.03 13.12 -3.42
N ALA A 48 -18.42 14.15 -4.01
CA ALA A 48 -19.04 15.45 -4.26
C ALA A 48 -19.49 15.58 -5.72
N ARG A 49 -20.61 16.27 -5.94
CA ARG A 49 -21.19 16.49 -7.27
C ARG A 49 -20.70 17.80 -7.86
N ILE A 50 -20.61 17.85 -9.18
CA ILE A 50 -20.30 19.08 -9.92
C ILE A 50 -21.60 19.83 -10.20
N ASP A 51 -21.82 20.95 -9.50
CA ASP A 51 -22.87 21.90 -9.82
C ASP A 51 -22.40 22.96 -10.84
N GLY A 52 -23.28 23.90 -11.21
CA GLY A 52 -22.96 24.93 -12.21
C GLY A 52 -21.85 25.90 -11.78
N GLN A 53 -21.73 26.19 -10.48
CA GLN A 53 -20.68 27.07 -9.97
C GLN A 53 -19.34 26.34 -10.03
N LEU A 54 -19.31 25.10 -9.57
CA LEU A 54 -18.12 24.27 -9.56
C LEU A 54 -17.65 23.94 -10.99
N ALA A 55 -18.57 23.69 -11.91
CA ALA A 55 -18.26 23.48 -13.32
C ALA A 55 -17.62 24.72 -13.96
N SER A 56 -18.04 25.92 -13.55
CA SER A 56 -17.47 27.18 -14.03
C SER A 56 -16.06 27.38 -13.47
N ALA A 57 -15.88 27.18 -12.16
CA ALA A 57 -14.56 27.26 -11.53
C ALA A 57 -13.57 26.21 -12.09
N LEU A 58 -14.02 24.97 -12.33
CA LEU A 58 -13.22 23.94 -12.99
C LEU A 58 -12.84 24.35 -14.42
N SER A 59 -13.76 24.97 -15.15
CA SER A 59 -13.50 25.48 -16.50
C SER A 59 -12.45 26.59 -16.51
N GLU A 60 -12.45 27.47 -15.50
CA GLU A 60 -11.52 28.58 -15.38
C GLU A 60 -10.12 28.10 -14.98
N ASN A 61 -10.02 27.17 -14.03
CA ASN A 61 -8.73 26.69 -13.51
C ASN A 61 -8.09 25.59 -14.38
N LEU A 62 -8.88 24.63 -14.87
CA LEU A 62 -8.39 23.47 -15.62
C LEU A 62 -8.69 23.52 -17.12
N GLY A 63 -9.49 24.47 -17.58
CA GLY A 63 -9.93 24.57 -18.97
C GLY A 63 -11.13 23.67 -19.28
N SER A 64 -11.33 23.39 -20.58
CA SER A 64 -12.57 22.83 -21.12
C SER A 64 -13.75 23.79 -20.96
N THR A 65 -14.98 23.28 -20.90
CA THR A 65 -16.20 24.09 -20.73
C THR A 65 -16.97 23.65 -19.48
N PRO A 66 -17.79 24.51 -18.86
CA PRO A 66 -18.64 24.10 -17.74
C PRO A 66 -19.57 22.94 -18.13
N ARG A 67 -20.05 22.94 -19.39
CA ARG A 67 -20.87 21.86 -19.94
C ARG A 67 -20.14 20.51 -19.99
N PHE A 68 -18.84 20.51 -20.29
CA PHE A 68 -18.04 19.29 -20.27
C PHE A 68 -17.97 18.70 -18.86
N TRP A 69 -17.71 19.54 -17.85
CA TRP A 69 -17.61 19.10 -16.45
C TRP A 69 -18.93 18.55 -15.92
N LEU A 70 -20.05 19.23 -16.20
CA LEU A 70 -21.39 18.75 -15.89
C LEU A 70 -21.70 17.43 -16.61
N ALA A 71 -21.34 17.31 -17.89
CA ALA A 71 -21.54 16.07 -18.64
C ALA A 71 -20.71 14.92 -18.06
N ARG A 72 -19.47 15.20 -17.63
CA ARG A 72 -18.57 14.21 -17.04
C ARG A 72 -19.11 13.64 -15.73
N ASP A 73 -19.64 14.50 -14.85
CA ASP A 73 -20.31 14.12 -13.62
C ASP A 73 -21.63 13.37 -13.88
N LYS A 74 -22.42 13.84 -14.86
CA LYS A 74 -23.64 13.17 -15.28
C LYS A 74 -23.38 11.74 -15.77
N THR A 75 -22.42 11.55 -16.68
CA THR A 75 -22.04 10.23 -17.18
C THR A 75 -21.56 9.33 -16.04
N TYR A 76 -20.75 9.86 -15.13
CA TYR A 76 -20.33 9.10 -13.95
C TYR A 76 -21.52 8.58 -13.13
N VAL A 77 -22.54 9.40 -12.91
CA VAL A 77 -23.73 9.03 -12.12
C VAL A 77 -24.67 8.08 -12.86
N GLU A 78 -24.79 8.22 -14.18
CA GLU A 78 -25.53 7.27 -15.02
C GLU A 78 -24.85 5.89 -14.97
N GLU A 79 -23.52 5.84 -15.07
CA GLU A 79 -22.76 4.60 -14.95
C GLU A 79 -22.83 3.99 -13.55
N LEU A 80 -22.76 4.81 -12.50
CA LEU A 80 -22.97 4.33 -11.12
C LEU A 80 -24.36 3.73 -10.94
N SER A 81 -25.39 4.38 -11.44
CA SER A 81 -26.77 3.92 -11.33
C SER A 81 -26.97 2.60 -12.07
N ARG A 82 -26.30 2.42 -13.21
CA ARG A 82 -26.30 1.16 -13.99
C ARG A 82 -25.52 0.04 -13.29
N LEU A 83 -24.47 0.38 -12.55
CA LEU A 83 -23.63 -0.55 -11.80
C LEU A 83 -24.12 -0.78 -10.36
N ALA A 84 -25.25 -0.19 -9.98
CA ALA A 84 -25.82 -0.37 -8.65
C ALA A 84 -26.16 -1.86 -8.46
N PRO A 85 -25.53 -2.53 -7.47
CA PRO A 85 -25.73 -3.96 -7.27
C PRO A 85 -27.17 -4.23 -6.82
N ASP A 86 -27.80 -5.26 -7.39
CA ASP A 86 -29.01 -5.83 -6.82
C ASP A 86 -28.68 -6.59 -5.53
N SER A 87 -29.67 -6.92 -4.71
CA SER A 87 -29.46 -7.62 -3.42
C SER A 87 -28.69 -8.94 -3.54
N GLY A 88 -28.75 -9.61 -4.69
CA GLY A 88 -27.95 -10.81 -4.99
C GLY A 88 -26.45 -10.53 -5.12
N ASP A 89 -26.08 -9.38 -5.66
CA ASP A 89 -24.67 -8.98 -5.88
C ASP A 89 -24.01 -8.56 -4.56
N VAL A 90 -24.78 -7.95 -3.65
CA VAL A 90 -24.32 -7.60 -2.29
C VAL A 90 -23.88 -8.85 -1.53
N SER A 91 -24.71 -9.90 -1.53
CA SER A 91 -24.41 -11.15 -0.83
C SER A 91 -23.17 -11.84 -1.40
N GLN A 92 -22.97 -11.79 -2.72
CA GLN A 92 -21.79 -12.32 -3.38
C GLN A 92 -20.53 -11.52 -3.03
N TRP A 93 -20.61 -10.20 -3.04
CA TRP A 93 -19.52 -9.31 -2.63
C TRP A 93 -19.12 -9.52 -1.16
N ILE A 94 -20.07 -9.67 -0.25
CA ILE A 94 -19.76 -10.00 1.16
C ILE A 94 -19.05 -11.36 1.26
N LYS A 95 -19.43 -12.34 0.44
CA LYS A 95 -18.81 -13.67 0.42
C LYS A 95 -17.40 -13.68 -0.16
N SER A 96 -17.04 -12.74 -1.03
CA SER A 96 -15.68 -12.64 -1.58
C SER A 96 -14.70 -12.03 -0.58
N LEU A 97 -15.18 -11.28 0.42
CA LEU A 97 -14.36 -10.68 1.47
C LEU A 97 -13.89 -11.68 2.54
N PRO A 98 -12.68 -11.51 3.11
CA PRO A 98 -12.18 -12.34 4.20
C PRO A 98 -12.79 -11.96 5.57
N ILE A 99 -14.12 -11.93 5.68
CA ILE A 99 -14.87 -11.45 6.87
C ILE A 99 -14.44 -12.15 8.16
N ARG A 100 -14.11 -13.45 8.09
CA ARG A 100 -13.60 -14.20 9.25
C ARG A 100 -12.29 -13.62 9.80
N SER A 101 -11.37 -13.27 8.91
CA SER A 101 -10.10 -12.63 9.28
C SER A 101 -10.35 -11.22 9.81
N MET A 102 -11.18 -10.42 9.12
CA MET A 102 -11.49 -9.05 9.53
C MET A 102 -12.09 -9.00 10.94
N ARG A 103 -13.03 -9.92 11.27
CA ARG A 103 -13.57 -10.05 12.64
C ARG A 103 -12.51 -10.45 13.65
N LYS A 104 -11.69 -11.46 13.32
CA LYS A 104 -10.59 -11.92 14.18
C LYS A 104 -9.60 -10.80 14.48
N TYR A 105 -9.40 -9.88 13.55
CA TYR A 105 -8.47 -8.75 13.66
C TYR A 105 -9.13 -7.50 14.27
N GLY A 106 -10.41 -7.55 14.61
CA GLY A 106 -11.15 -6.41 15.16
C GLY A 106 -11.41 -5.29 14.16
N TRP A 107 -11.31 -5.56 12.84
CA TRP A 107 -11.53 -4.57 11.78
C TRP A 107 -13.01 -4.36 11.44
N VAL A 108 -13.84 -5.36 11.71
CA VAL A 108 -15.30 -5.30 11.54
C VAL A 108 -15.99 -5.96 12.73
N ASP A 109 -17.21 -5.52 13.00
CA ASP A 109 -17.99 -5.97 14.15
C ASP A 109 -18.33 -7.48 14.06
N ALA A 110 -18.43 -8.13 15.22
CA ALA A 110 -18.85 -9.53 15.33
C ALA A 110 -20.36 -9.75 15.10
N ASN A 111 -21.09 -8.69 14.72
CA ASN A 111 -22.54 -8.68 14.54
C ASN A 111 -23.01 -9.68 13.48
N ARG A 112 -24.23 -10.20 13.68
CA ARG A 112 -24.89 -11.15 12.79
C ARG A 112 -25.94 -10.43 11.96
N GLY A 113 -26.06 -10.80 10.68
CA GLY A 113 -26.99 -10.19 9.71
C GLY A 113 -26.22 -9.53 8.56
N GLU A 114 -26.72 -9.73 7.34
CA GLU A 114 -26.05 -9.27 6.11
C GLU A 114 -25.89 -7.74 6.10
N ASP A 115 -26.95 -7.00 6.45
CA ASP A 115 -26.94 -5.53 6.50
C ASP A 115 -25.96 -4.96 7.52
N ALA A 116 -25.85 -5.60 8.69
CA ALA A 116 -24.92 -5.18 9.73
C ALA A 116 -23.45 -5.41 9.31
N ILE A 117 -23.20 -6.52 8.61
CA ILE A 117 -21.87 -6.82 8.04
C ILE A 117 -21.56 -5.81 6.94
N LEU A 118 -22.50 -5.57 6.02
CA LEU A 118 -22.35 -4.60 4.95
C LEU A 118 -21.97 -3.23 5.50
N ALA A 119 -22.75 -2.70 6.45
CA ALA A 119 -22.48 -1.41 7.06
C ALA A 119 -21.12 -1.37 7.76
N SER A 120 -20.72 -2.44 8.46
CA SER A 120 -19.42 -2.51 9.12
C SER A 120 -18.25 -2.55 8.14
N VAL A 121 -18.39 -3.27 7.03
CA VAL A 121 -17.36 -3.38 5.98
C VAL A 121 -17.24 -2.06 5.22
N LEU A 122 -18.36 -1.43 4.86
CA LEU A 122 -18.37 -0.13 4.19
C LEU A 122 -17.69 0.94 5.06
N ARG A 123 -17.99 0.98 6.38
CA ARG A 123 -17.27 1.82 7.33
C ARG A 123 -15.76 1.55 7.35
N PHE A 124 -15.35 0.27 7.33
CA PHE A 124 -13.93 -0.08 7.26
C PHE A 124 -13.24 0.47 6.01
N PHE A 125 -13.92 0.43 4.86
CA PHE A 125 -13.42 1.02 3.61
C PHE A 125 -13.53 2.54 3.52
N GLY A 126 -14.22 3.18 4.47
CA GLY A 126 -14.51 4.61 4.47
C GLY A 126 -15.52 5.01 3.40
N CYS A 127 -16.49 4.14 3.12
CA CYS A 127 -17.53 4.31 2.11
C CYS A 127 -18.92 4.31 2.78
N ASP A 128 -19.84 5.09 2.24
CA ASP A 128 -21.21 5.18 2.77
C ASP A 128 -22.12 4.09 2.18
N ASP A 129 -21.79 3.61 0.98
CA ASP A 129 -22.55 2.62 0.21
C ASP A 129 -21.64 1.83 -0.75
N LEU A 130 -22.19 0.81 -1.41
CA LEU A 130 -21.44 0.02 -2.39
C LEU A 130 -21.08 0.81 -3.65
N LEU A 131 -21.85 1.85 -3.98
CA LEU A 131 -21.58 2.71 -5.13
C LEU A 131 -20.28 3.50 -4.94
N SER A 132 -20.13 4.14 -3.78
CA SER A 132 -18.92 4.87 -3.37
C SER A 132 -17.73 3.93 -3.18
N TRP A 133 -17.96 2.71 -2.67
CA TRP A 133 -16.91 1.67 -2.64
C TRP A 133 -16.45 1.30 -4.06
N ASN A 134 -17.40 1.02 -4.97
CA ASN A 134 -17.10 0.65 -6.33
C ASN A 134 -16.38 1.79 -7.07
N ALA A 135 -16.82 3.05 -6.90
CA ALA A 135 -16.16 4.21 -7.46
C ALA A 135 -14.70 4.35 -6.98
N LYS A 136 -14.47 4.16 -5.67
CA LYS A 136 -13.16 4.30 -5.04
C LYS A 136 -12.18 3.23 -5.52
N TYR A 137 -12.61 1.97 -5.58
CA TYR A 137 -11.70 0.84 -5.85
C TYR A 137 -11.76 0.29 -7.29
N SER A 138 -12.70 0.74 -8.13
CA SER A 138 -12.67 0.46 -9.58
C SER A 138 -11.73 1.39 -10.37
N ALA A 139 -11.32 2.51 -9.77
CA ALA A 139 -10.50 3.54 -10.41
C ALA A 139 -9.12 3.77 -9.73
N GLY A 140 -8.82 3.09 -8.62
CA GLY A 140 -7.62 3.26 -7.80
C GLY A 140 -6.84 1.95 -7.54
N VAL A 141 -5.84 2.05 -6.65
CA VAL A 141 -4.80 1.03 -6.29
C VAL A 141 -5.22 -0.42 -6.59
N GLY A 142 -4.49 -1.07 -7.50
CA GLY A 142 -4.72 -2.48 -7.90
C GLY A 142 -5.17 -2.70 -9.35
N VAL A 143 -5.30 -1.65 -10.16
CA VAL A 143 -5.92 -1.64 -11.50
C VAL A 143 -5.46 -2.77 -12.47
N VAL A 144 -4.28 -3.36 -12.32
CA VAL A 144 -3.82 -4.44 -13.22
C VAL A 144 -4.55 -5.78 -12.97
N ALA A 145 -4.98 -6.07 -11.73
CA ALA A 145 -5.69 -7.31 -11.37
C ALA A 145 -7.21 -7.13 -11.32
N PHE A 146 -7.70 -5.97 -10.86
CA PHE A 146 -9.13 -5.74 -10.57
C PHE A 146 -9.99 -5.36 -11.79
N ARG A 147 -9.42 -5.40 -13.00
CA ARG A 147 -10.07 -4.92 -14.24
C ARG A 147 -11.12 -5.85 -14.83
N THR A 148 -11.39 -7.01 -14.24
CA THR A 148 -12.27 -8.02 -14.83
C THR A 148 -13.37 -8.51 -13.89
N SER A 149 -14.49 -7.78 -13.89
CA SER A 149 -15.83 -8.20 -13.43
C SER A 149 -16.06 -8.39 -11.92
N PHE A 150 -17.34 -8.32 -11.52
CA PHE A 150 -17.82 -8.54 -10.16
C PHE A 150 -17.50 -9.93 -9.57
N ALA A 151 -16.92 -10.84 -10.36
CA ALA A 151 -16.37 -12.10 -9.91
C ALA A 151 -14.93 -11.92 -9.41
N PHE A 152 -14.76 -11.17 -8.32
CA PHE A 152 -13.45 -11.01 -7.68
C PHE A 152 -12.98 -12.33 -7.08
N GLU A 153 -11.74 -12.71 -7.36
CA GLU A 153 -11.13 -13.84 -6.66
C GLU A 153 -10.94 -13.48 -5.18
N ALA A 154 -11.22 -14.43 -4.27
CA ALA A 154 -11.11 -14.19 -2.83
C ALA A 154 -9.73 -13.67 -2.38
N ASN A 155 -8.67 -13.97 -3.13
CA ASN A 155 -7.30 -13.51 -2.86
C ASN A 155 -7.11 -12.01 -3.16
N GLU A 156 -7.78 -11.47 -4.18
CA GLU A 156 -7.72 -10.05 -4.53
C GLU A 156 -8.43 -9.20 -3.48
N MET A 157 -9.64 -9.61 -3.08
CA MET A 157 -10.39 -8.94 -2.01
C MET A 157 -9.67 -9.00 -0.67
N ALA A 158 -8.98 -10.10 -0.37
CA ALA A 158 -8.15 -10.19 0.83
C ALA A 158 -6.95 -9.22 0.79
N THR A 159 -6.34 -9.04 -0.38
CA THR A 159 -5.26 -8.08 -0.58
C THR A 159 -5.78 -6.65 -0.45
N LEU A 160 -6.93 -6.33 -1.05
CA LEU A 160 -7.55 -5.01 -0.96
C LEU A 160 -7.91 -4.64 0.49
N VAL A 161 -8.47 -5.58 1.26
CA VAL A 161 -8.74 -5.40 2.69
C VAL A 161 -7.44 -5.10 3.46
N TRP A 162 -6.35 -5.77 3.12
CA TRP A 162 -5.04 -5.52 3.73
C TRP A 162 -4.51 -4.12 3.38
N LEU A 163 -4.54 -3.71 2.11
CA LEU A 163 -4.13 -2.37 1.68
C LEU A 163 -4.94 -1.28 2.39
N ARG A 164 -6.27 -1.45 2.50
CA ARG A 164 -7.14 -0.51 3.22
C ARG A 164 -6.76 -0.38 4.70
N ALA A 165 -6.34 -1.47 5.33
CA ALA A 165 -5.88 -1.45 6.72
C ALA A 165 -4.60 -0.59 6.87
N GLY A 166 -3.74 -0.55 5.84
CA GLY A 166 -2.61 0.37 5.74
C GLY A 166 -3.04 1.82 5.56
N GLU A 167 -3.94 2.10 4.62
CA GLU A 167 -4.46 3.46 4.38
C GLU A 167 -5.07 4.07 5.65
N SER A 168 -5.93 3.31 6.35
CA SER A 168 -6.59 3.83 7.56
C SER A 168 -5.63 4.16 8.69
N GLN A 169 -4.48 3.46 8.76
CA GLN A 169 -3.41 3.83 9.68
C GLN A 169 -2.70 5.10 9.24
N ALA A 170 -2.37 5.21 7.94
CA ALA A 170 -1.66 6.36 7.39
C ALA A 170 -2.46 7.67 7.49
N GLU A 171 -3.80 7.61 7.34
CA GLU A 171 -4.74 8.73 7.56
C GLU A 171 -4.58 9.37 8.96
N ARG A 172 -4.03 8.64 9.95
CA ARG A 172 -3.87 9.12 11.34
C ARG A 172 -2.47 9.64 11.66
N LEU A 173 -1.50 9.48 10.75
CA LEU A 173 -0.10 9.81 11.03
C LEU A 173 0.22 11.31 10.94
N GLY A 174 -0.58 12.10 10.22
CA GLY A 174 -0.33 13.53 9.97
C GLY A 174 1.05 13.74 9.34
N LEU A 175 1.16 13.56 8.02
CA LEU A 175 2.44 13.56 7.30
C LEU A 175 2.82 14.99 6.84
N PRO A 176 4.08 15.43 7.00
CA PRO A 176 4.60 16.59 6.29
C PRO A 176 4.79 16.26 4.81
N GLU A 177 4.98 17.28 3.97
CA GLU A 177 5.29 17.10 2.54
C GLU A 177 6.41 16.07 2.33
N TYR A 178 6.23 15.20 1.33
CA TYR A 178 7.20 14.15 1.03
C TYR A 178 8.50 14.75 0.46
N ASP A 179 9.61 14.54 1.19
CA ASP A 179 10.95 14.89 0.71
C ASP A 179 11.70 13.62 0.31
N ARG A 180 11.75 13.38 -1.01
CA ARG A 180 12.43 12.22 -1.60
C ARG A 180 13.92 12.18 -1.24
N GLN A 181 14.61 13.32 -1.25
CA GLN A 181 16.05 13.34 -0.98
C GLN A 181 16.32 13.07 0.50
N ALA A 182 15.53 13.67 1.39
CA ALA A 182 15.61 13.38 2.82
C ALA A 182 15.29 11.91 3.13
N PHE A 183 14.35 11.29 2.41
CA PHE A 183 14.08 9.85 2.55
C PHE A 183 15.29 9.00 2.13
N ILE A 184 15.91 9.30 0.98
CA ILE A 184 17.14 8.62 0.53
C ILE A 184 18.26 8.72 1.58
N ASP A 185 18.49 9.93 2.09
CA ASP A 185 19.55 10.19 3.08
C ASP A 185 19.27 9.52 4.44
N LEU A 186 17.99 9.24 4.72
CA LEU A 186 17.52 8.58 5.94
C LEU A 186 17.75 7.06 5.89
N LEU A 187 17.70 6.41 4.72
CA LEU A 187 17.75 4.95 4.59
C LEU A 187 18.98 4.28 5.28
N PRO A 188 20.22 4.80 5.16
CA PRO A 188 21.37 4.26 5.87
C PRO A 188 21.22 4.31 7.41
N ARG A 189 20.46 5.27 7.93
CA ARG A 189 20.14 5.38 9.36
C ARG A 189 19.08 4.36 9.78
N LEU A 190 18.03 4.18 8.96
CA LEU A 190 16.98 3.17 9.21
C LEU A 190 17.57 1.76 9.25
N ARG A 191 18.57 1.48 8.43
CA ARG A 191 19.29 0.20 8.45
C ARG A 191 19.86 -0.13 9.83
N ARG A 192 20.32 0.86 10.60
CA ARG A 192 20.85 0.63 11.96
C ARG A 192 19.76 0.20 12.94
N LEU A 193 18.48 0.50 12.66
CA LEU A 193 17.37 -0.01 13.48
C LEU A 193 17.26 -1.54 13.40
N SER A 194 17.82 -2.14 12.35
CA SER A 194 17.87 -3.60 12.19
C SER A 194 18.80 -4.32 13.16
N ALA A 195 19.59 -3.58 13.96
CA ALA A 195 20.31 -4.12 15.11
C ALA A 195 19.41 -4.41 16.32
N PHE A 196 18.20 -3.81 16.40
CA PHE A 196 17.25 -4.06 17.47
C PHE A 196 16.38 -5.27 17.14
N LYS A 197 16.28 -6.20 18.09
CA LYS A 197 15.67 -7.53 17.90
C LYS A 197 14.16 -7.56 18.08
N HIS A 198 13.60 -6.54 18.71
CA HIS A 198 12.22 -6.52 19.17
C HIS A 198 11.41 -5.50 18.36
N PRO A 199 10.31 -5.89 17.69
CA PRO A 199 9.46 -4.97 16.94
C PRO A 199 8.98 -3.77 17.77
N LYS A 200 8.61 -4.00 19.04
CA LYS A 200 8.23 -2.93 19.99
C LYS A 200 9.31 -1.85 20.17
N THR A 201 10.57 -2.13 19.83
CA THR A 201 11.69 -1.17 19.90
C THR A 201 11.96 -0.49 18.57
N PHE A 202 12.06 -1.24 17.46
CA PHE A 202 12.45 -0.65 16.18
C PHE A 202 11.27 -0.07 15.40
N LEU A 203 10.08 -0.67 15.48
CA LEU A 203 8.96 -0.30 14.62
C LEU A 203 8.46 1.12 14.90
N PRO A 204 8.26 1.56 16.17
CA PRO A 204 7.87 2.95 16.43
C PRO A 204 8.92 3.97 15.94
N ARG A 205 10.20 3.62 16.04
CA ARG A 205 11.31 4.48 15.56
C ARG A 205 11.38 4.53 14.04
N LEU A 206 11.10 3.42 13.38
CA LEU A 206 11.02 3.32 11.93
C LEU A 206 9.87 4.19 11.41
N ILE A 207 8.68 4.02 12.00
CA ILE A 207 7.49 4.81 11.65
C ILE A 207 7.76 6.29 11.83
N GLU A 208 8.25 6.73 12.99
CA GLU A 208 8.48 8.16 13.24
C GLU A 208 9.55 8.76 12.33
N ALA A 209 10.63 8.02 12.07
CA ALA A 209 11.69 8.49 11.19
C ALA A 209 11.19 8.67 9.75
N CYS A 210 10.43 7.72 9.21
CA CYS A 210 9.82 7.85 7.88
C CYS A 210 8.74 8.95 7.85
N ARG A 211 7.93 9.05 8.89
CA ARG A 211 6.90 10.09 9.05
C ARG A 211 7.51 11.48 8.96
N ALA A 212 8.67 11.70 9.56
CA ALA A 212 9.37 12.99 9.55
C ALA A 212 9.79 13.49 8.16
N VAL A 213 9.84 12.61 7.15
CA VAL A 213 10.15 12.94 5.74
C VAL A 213 8.96 12.72 4.80
N GLY A 214 7.76 12.60 5.36
CA GLY A 214 6.52 12.47 4.60
C GLY A 214 6.23 11.08 4.02
N VAL A 215 6.85 10.02 4.57
CA VAL A 215 6.60 8.62 4.19
C VAL A 215 5.83 7.90 5.29
N ALA A 216 4.66 7.35 4.96
CA ALA A 216 3.90 6.51 5.88
C ALA A 216 4.48 5.10 5.94
N VAL A 217 4.79 4.60 7.13
CA VAL A 217 5.07 3.16 7.34
C VAL A 217 3.97 2.58 8.19
N THR A 218 3.33 1.52 7.71
CA THR A 218 2.20 0.88 8.38
C THR A 218 2.35 -0.63 8.35
N THR A 219 1.73 -1.30 9.31
CA THR A 219 1.83 -2.75 9.47
C THR A 219 0.45 -3.33 9.71
N ALA A 220 0.13 -4.46 9.09
CA ALA A 220 -1.12 -5.16 9.37
C ALA A 220 -0.98 -6.65 9.08
N ARG A 221 -1.56 -7.47 9.94
CA ARG A 221 -1.65 -8.91 9.70
C ARG A 221 -2.45 -9.19 8.43
N ALA A 222 -1.85 -9.90 7.49
CA ALA A 222 -2.52 -10.31 6.27
C ALA A 222 -3.77 -11.18 6.58
N PRO A 223 -4.95 -10.87 6.02
CA PRO A 223 -6.08 -11.78 6.01
C PRO A 223 -5.78 -13.08 5.29
N GLU A 224 -6.53 -14.14 5.62
CA GLU A 224 -6.52 -15.37 4.82
C GLU A 224 -6.83 -15.05 3.35
N GLY A 225 -6.03 -15.57 2.42
CA GLY A 225 -6.06 -15.25 0.99
C GLY A 225 -5.06 -14.16 0.57
N CYS A 226 -4.66 -13.25 1.46
CA CYS A 226 -3.66 -12.24 1.16
C CYS A 226 -2.24 -12.85 1.21
N ARG A 227 -1.54 -12.78 0.07
CA ARG A 227 -0.20 -13.35 -0.11
C ARG A 227 0.93 -12.31 -0.07
N ALA A 228 0.58 -11.04 0.09
CA ALA A 228 1.56 -9.95 0.05
C ALA A 228 2.52 -9.98 1.25
N SER A 229 3.79 -9.71 0.99
CA SER A 229 4.82 -9.47 2.00
C SER A 229 4.91 -7.98 2.33
N GLY A 230 4.92 -7.16 1.29
CA GLY A 230 4.97 -5.70 1.32
C GLY A 230 4.13 -5.12 0.20
N ALA A 231 3.86 -3.82 0.30
CA ALA A 231 3.35 -3.01 -0.80
C ALA A 231 3.74 -1.56 -0.57
N SER A 232 3.93 -0.83 -1.67
CA SER A 232 4.18 0.59 -1.67
C SER A 232 3.35 1.29 -2.73
N TRP A 233 2.70 2.39 -2.36
CA TRP A 233 1.93 3.20 -3.29
C TRP A 233 1.90 4.64 -2.82
N VAL A 234 1.31 5.51 -3.62
CA VAL A 234 1.12 6.92 -3.27
C VAL A 234 -0.33 7.11 -2.84
N LEU A 235 -0.53 7.63 -1.63
CA LEU A 235 -1.85 7.99 -1.13
C LEU A 235 -2.43 9.16 -1.96
N SER A 236 -3.75 9.35 -1.91
CA SER A 236 -4.39 10.51 -2.58
C SER A 236 -3.84 11.86 -2.09
N SER A 237 -3.33 11.90 -0.86
CA SER A 237 -2.61 13.04 -0.26
C SER A 237 -1.16 13.20 -0.75
N ARG A 238 -0.76 12.50 -1.83
CA ARG A 238 0.59 12.53 -2.44
C ARG A 238 1.74 12.04 -1.54
N HIS A 239 1.45 11.38 -0.42
CA HIS A 239 2.47 10.76 0.42
C HIS A 239 2.69 9.29 0.02
N PRO A 240 3.95 8.85 -0.12
CA PRO A 240 4.25 7.42 -0.25
C PRO A 240 3.87 6.68 1.04
N ILE A 241 3.34 5.48 0.88
CA ILE A 241 3.11 4.54 1.96
C ILE A 241 3.88 3.26 1.70
N ILE A 242 4.46 2.69 2.76
CA ILE A 242 5.06 1.35 2.79
C ILE A 242 4.25 0.54 3.80
N HIS A 243 3.56 -0.50 3.31
CA HIS A 243 2.70 -1.37 4.10
C HIS A 243 3.29 -2.77 4.22
N LEU A 244 3.42 -3.29 5.44
CA LEU A 244 4.15 -4.53 5.70
C LEU A 244 3.30 -5.57 6.44
N SER A 245 3.30 -6.81 5.95
CA SER A 245 2.49 -7.90 6.51
C SER A 245 3.24 -8.78 7.51
N PHE A 246 4.53 -8.51 7.74
CA PHE A 246 5.41 -9.37 8.54
C PHE A 246 5.33 -10.84 8.09
N ARG A 247 5.14 -11.08 6.78
CA ARG A 247 5.13 -12.43 6.23
C ARG A 247 6.40 -13.17 6.63
N HIS A 248 6.27 -14.48 6.82
CA HIS A 248 7.32 -15.37 7.37
C HIS A 248 7.72 -15.09 8.82
N LEU A 249 7.26 -14.00 9.45
CA LEU A 249 7.46 -13.68 10.86
C LEU A 249 8.93 -13.79 11.29
N SER A 250 9.82 -13.24 10.48
CA SER A 250 11.27 -13.36 10.62
C SER A 250 11.92 -12.02 10.35
N GLU A 251 12.96 -11.68 11.12
CA GLU A 251 13.64 -10.39 10.98
C GLU A 251 14.24 -10.15 9.59
N ASP A 252 14.79 -11.18 8.98
CA ASP A 252 15.45 -11.11 7.69
C ASP A 252 14.46 -10.82 6.56
N HIS A 253 13.30 -11.47 6.59
CA HIS A 253 12.22 -11.17 5.65
C HIS A 253 11.65 -9.77 5.87
N PHE A 254 11.37 -9.37 7.11
CA PHE A 254 10.84 -8.03 7.41
C PHE A 254 11.76 -6.92 6.90
N TRP A 255 13.05 -6.97 7.24
CA TRP A 255 13.99 -5.92 6.84
C TRP A 255 14.25 -5.92 5.35
N PHE A 256 14.28 -7.10 4.71
CA PHE A 256 14.38 -7.19 3.26
C PHE A 256 13.18 -6.52 2.59
N THR A 257 11.96 -6.93 2.93
CA THR A 257 10.73 -6.36 2.37
C THR A 257 10.66 -4.84 2.62
N PHE A 258 10.96 -4.34 3.81
CA PHE A 258 10.95 -2.89 4.06
C PHE A 258 11.86 -2.12 3.09
N PHE A 259 13.10 -2.58 2.88
CA PHE A 259 14.02 -1.89 1.99
C PHE A 259 13.71 -2.12 0.50
N HIS A 260 13.06 -3.23 0.16
CA HIS A 260 12.50 -3.47 -1.18
C HIS A 260 11.43 -2.43 -1.50
N GLU A 261 10.43 -2.27 -0.62
CA GLU A 261 9.38 -1.27 -0.79
C GLU A 261 9.93 0.17 -0.76
N ALA A 262 10.93 0.43 0.09
CA ALA A 262 11.61 1.73 0.08
C ALA A 262 12.32 1.99 -1.26
N ALA A 263 12.86 0.96 -1.92
CA ALA A 263 13.45 1.07 -3.24
C ALA A 263 12.39 1.45 -4.29
N HIS A 264 11.19 0.85 -4.26
CA HIS A 264 10.10 1.26 -5.15
C HIS A 264 9.69 2.72 -4.95
N VAL A 265 9.58 3.17 -3.70
CA VAL A 265 9.29 4.58 -3.37
C VAL A 265 10.37 5.53 -3.92
N VAL A 266 11.64 5.14 -3.84
CA VAL A 266 12.76 5.97 -4.29
C VAL A 266 12.95 5.91 -5.80
N LEU A 267 13.01 4.72 -6.40
CA LEU A 267 13.44 4.51 -7.77
C LEU A 267 12.31 4.65 -8.78
N HIS A 268 11.10 4.24 -8.41
CA HIS A 268 10.00 4.09 -9.36
C HIS A 268 8.89 5.11 -9.15
N GLY A 269 8.60 5.51 -7.90
CA GLY A 269 7.55 6.50 -7.60
C GLY A 269 6.14 6.06 -8.03
N GLU A 270 5.95 4.77 -8.29
CA GLU A 270 4.74 4.14 -8.81
C GLU A 270 4.16 3.15 -7.79
N GLU A 271 2.92 2.70 -8.01
CA GLU A 271 2.28 1.67 -7.20
C GLU A 271 2.93 0.29 -7.41
N HIS A 272 3.26 -0.40 -6.33
CA HIS A 272 3.86 -1.73 -6.31
C HIS A 272 3.29 -2.57 -5.14
N ILE A 273 3.11 -3.88 -5.37
CA ILE A 273 2.65 -4.86 -4.38
C ILE A 273 3.50 -6.12 -4.52
N ASP A 274 4.30 -6.44 -3.49
CA ASP A 274 5.15 -7.64 -3.45
C ASP A 274 4.33 -8.86 -2.98
N VAL A 275 4.07 -9.80 -3.89
CA VAL A 275 3.28 -11.02 -3.65
C VAL A 275 4.13 -12.28 -3.78
N ASP A 276 4.19 -13.07 -2.71
CA ASP A 276 4.88 -14.37 -2.73
C ASP A 276 4.24 -15.34 -3.75
N GLY A 277 4.97 -15.61 -4.84
CA GLY A 277 4.62 -16.61 -5.85
C GLY A 277 3.82 -16.08 -7.04
N SER A 278 3.73 -14.76 -7.24
CA SER A 278 3.27 -14.19 -8.51
C SER A 278 4.41 -14.15 -9.52
N ASN A 279 4.18 -14.64 -10.74
CA ASN A 279 5.06 -14.36 -11.87
C ASN A 279 4.88 -12.89 -12.28
N PRO A 280 5.94 -12.07 -12.33
CA PRO A 280 5.84 -10.71 -12.87
C PRO A 280 5.59 -10.81 -14.38
N SER A 281 4.34 -10.74 -14.81
CA SER A 281 3.92 -10.97 -16.19
C SER A 281 4.06 -9.74 -17.10
N MET A 282 5.12 -8.95 -16.93
CA MET A 282 5.61 -7.93 -17.89
C MET A 282 7.13 -7.75 -17.70
N GLU A 283 7.90 -7.74 -18.80
CA GLU A 283 9.38 -7.58 -18.77
C GLU A 283 9.83 -6.30 -18.04
N THR A 284 9.06 -5.22 -18.12
CA THR A 284 9.31 -3.96 -17.41
C THR A 284 9.11 -4.07 -15.90
N ASN A 285 8.23 -4.96 -15.42
CA ASN A 285 8.07 -5.22 -14.00
C ASN A 285 9.28 -6.00 -13.48
N SER A 286 9.79 -6.97 -14.25
CA SER A 286 10.97 -7.75 -13.83
C SER A 286 12.20 -6.88 -13.57
N ALA A 287 12.49 -5.88 -14.42
CA ALA A 287 13.64 -5.00 -14.23
C ALA A 287 13.50 -4.12 -12.97
N LYS A 288 12.30 -3.57 -12.72
CA LYS A 288 12.00 -2.80 -11.51
C LYS A 288 12.14 -3.66 -10.25
N GLU A 289 11.65 -4.90 -10.28
CA GLU A 289 11.83 -5.84 -9.17
C GLU A 289 13.31 -6.15 -8.92
N ASP A 290 14.10 -6.40 -9.98
CA ASP A 290 15.54 -6.67 -9.86
C ASP A 290 16.31 -5.47 -9.28
N GLU A 291 15.96 -4.24 -9.69
CA GLU A 291 16.53 -3.00 -9.15
C GLU A 291 16.21 -2.81 -7.66
N ALA A 292 14.95 -3.07 -7.27
CA ALA A 292 14.52 -3.00 -5.87
C ALA A 292 15.19 -4.08 -5.02
N ASP A 293 15.31 -5.29 -5.56
CA ASP A 293 16.02 -6.40 -4.94
C ASP A 293 17.49 -6.05 -4.69
N GLU A 294 18.19 -5.55 -5.71
CA GLU A 294 19.59 -5.18 -5.60
C GLU A 294 19.79 -4.01 -4.63
N PHE A 295 18.91 -3.01 -4.66
CA PHE A 295 18.92 -1.88 -3.73
C PHE A 295 18.82 -2.35 -2.28
N ALA A 296 17.83 -3.21 -1.98
CA ALA A 296 17.62 -3.74 -0.63
C ALA A 296 18.80 -4.58 -0.15
N GLN A 297 19.35 -5.45 -1.02
CA GLN A 297 20.51 -6.30 -0.71
C GLN A 297 21.74 -5.45 -0.37
N ARG A 298 22.11 -4.51 -1.26
CA ARG A 298 23.30 -3.65 -1.09
C ARG A 298 23.19 -2.77 0.14
N LEU A 299 21.99 -2.28 0.44
CA LEU A 299 21.77 -1.47 1.62
C LEU A 299 21.97 -2.31 2.88
N LEU A 300 21.34 -3.48 3.00
CA LEU A 300 21.40 -4.33 4.19
C LEU A 300 22.80 -4.90 4.46
N VAL A 301 23.47 -5.41 3.42
CA VAL A 301 24.79 -6.05 3.52
C VAL A 301 25.65 -5.56 2.36
N SER A 302 26.77 -4.90 2.69
CA SER A 302 27.72 -4.42 1.68
C SER A 302 28.22 -5.58 0.79
N PRO A 303 28.37 -5.38 -0.53
CA PRO A 303 28.85 -6.42 -1.45
C PRO A 303 30.12 -7.12 -0.98
N GLU A 304 31.07 -6.37 -0.43
CA GLU A 304 32.37 -6.90 0.05
C GLU A 304 32.18 -7.90 1.20
N ALA A 305 31.31 -7.56 2.15
CA ALA A 305 30.99 -8.43 3.28
C ALA A 305 30.22 -9.68 2.83
N LEU A 306 29.28 -9.51 1.88
CA LEU A 306 28.51 -10.63 1.34
C LEU A 306 29.43 -11.61 0.60
N ASP A 307 30.29 -11.12 -0.29
CA ASP A 307 31.22 -11.96 -1.05
C ASP A 307 32.26 -12.66 -0.18
N ASP A 308 32.72 -12.00 0.87
CA ASP A 308 33.57 -12.65 1.87
C ASP A 308 32.87 -13.81 2.58
N LEU A 309 31.61 -13.59 3.00
CA LEU A 309 30.82 -14.60 3.69
C LEU A 309 30.36 -15.74 2.77
N LYS A 310 30.10 -15.48 1.47
CA LYS A 310 29.76 -16.53 0.48
C LYS A 310 30.83 -17.61 0.42
N ARG A 311 32.11 -17.23 0.51
CA ARG A 311 33.24 -18.18 0.49
C ARG A 311 33.30 -19.06 1.75
N ASN A 312 32.86 -18.54 2.89
CA ASN A 312 32.87 -19.25 4.16
C ASN A 312 31.81 -18.71 5.13
N PRO A 313 30.55 -19.21 5.07
CA PRO A 313 29.43 -18.73 5.88
C PRO A 313 29.45 -19.30 7.31
N ALA A 314 30.62 -19.26 7.97
CA ALA A 314 30.77 -19.77 9.33
C ALA A 314 30.02 -18.87 10.34
N PRO A 315 29.31 -19.45 11.34
CA PRO A 315 28.53 -18.66 12.32
C PRO A 315 29.31 -17.55 13.02
N ARG A 316 30.58 -17.79 13.37
CA ARG A 316 31.45 -16.77 14.01
C ARG A 316 31.73 -15.58 13.08
N ARG A 317 31.92 -15.83 11.78
CA ARG A 317 32.14 -14.78 10.78
C ARG A 317 30.88 -13.97 10.55
N ILE A 318 29.73 -14.64 10.43
CA ILE A 318 28.42 -13.99 10.31
C ILE A 318 28.17 -13.05 11.49
N LEU A 319 28.43 -13.52 12.73
CA LEU A 319 28.28 -12.68 13.93
C LEU A 319 29.24 -11.48 13.94
N ALA A 320 30.48 -11.66 13.48
CA ALA A 320 31.46 -10.57 13.39
C ALA A 320 31.03 -9.52 12.35
N ALA A 321 30.59 -9.97 11.17
CA ALA A 321 30.07 -9.11 10.11
C ALA A 321 28.80 -8.36 10.55
N ALA A 322 27.87 -9.03 11.23
CA ALA A 322 26.65 -8.43 11.77
C ALA A 322 26.98 -7.25 12.71
N ARG A 323 27.94 -7.46 13.61
CA ARG A 323 28.41 -6.42 14.53
C ARG A 323 29.08 -5.25 13.80
N HIS A 324 29.91 -5.54 12.81
CA HIS A 324 30.60 -4.51 12.03
C HIS A 324 29.62 -3.66 11.22
N LEU A 325 28.65 -4.30 10.57
CA LEU A 325 27.64 -3.64 9.76
C LEU A 325 26.57 -2.93 10.62
N GLY A 326 26.36 -3.35 11.87
CA GLY A 326 25.31 -2.81 12.72
C GLY A 326 23.92 -3.34 12.33
N VAL A 327 23.86 -4.64 12.03
CA VAL A 327 22.63 -5.40 11.72
C VAL A 327 22.62 -6.68 12.56
N THR A 328 21.49 -7.39 12.66
CA THR A 328 21.46 -8.72 13.29
C THR A 328 22.05 -9.80 12.38
N ALA A 329 22.47 -10.91 12.98
CA ALA A 329 22.98 -12.05 12.23
C ALA A 329 21.92 -12.67 11.32
N GLY A 330 20.63 -12.63 11.72
CA GLY A 330 19.56 -13.20 10.92
C GLY A 330 19.42 -12.55 9.55
N ILE A 331 19.61 -11.23 9.46
CA ILE A 331 19.58 -10.49 8.19
C ILE A 331 20.65 -11.00 7.23
N ILE A 332 21.89 -11.13 7.70
CA ILE A 332 22.99 -11.67 6.89
C ILE A 332 22.71 -13.12 6.47
N ILE A 333 22.13 -13.93 7.37
CA ILE A 333 21.74 -15.31 7.06
C ILE A 333 20.70 -15.33 5.93
N GLY A 334 19.67 -14.48 5.99
CA GLY A 334 18.66 -14.38 4.93
C GLY A 334 19.28 -13.98 3.58
N GLN A 335 20.23 -13.06 3.58
CA GLN A 335 20.97 -12.68 2.36
C GLN A 335 21.79 -13.85 1.79
N LEU A 336 22.48 -14.60 2.66
CA LEU A 336 23.25 -15.79 2.26
C LEU A 336 22.37 -16.92 1.74
N GLU A 337 21.16 -17.08 2.30
CA GLU A 337 20.17 -18.04 1.81
C GLU A 337 19.60 -17.62 0.44
N LYS A 338 19.29 -16.32 0.25
CA LYS A 338 18.81 -15.78 -1.03
C LYS A 338 19.80 -16.02 -2.17
N VAL A 339 21.10 -15.81 -1.93
CA VAL A 339 22.16 -16.04 -2.94
C VAL A 339 22.64 -17.50 -3.02
N GLY A 340 22.00 -18.43 -2.30
CA GLY A 340 22.31 -19.87 -2.33
C GLY A 340 23.63 -20.28 -1.65
N ALA A 341 24.32 -19.35 -0.97
CA ALA A 341 25.56 -19.64 -0.25
C ALA A 341 25.33 -20.39 1.08
N LEU A 342 24.12 -20.31 1.62
CA LEU A 342 23.68 -21.08 2.78
C LEU A 342 22.37 -21.83 2.44
N PRO A 343 22.27 -23.14 2.69
CA PRO A 343 21.00 -23.85 2.54
C PRO A 343 19.94 -23.26 3.49
N PRO A 344 18.68 -23.07 3.01
CA PRO A 344 17.60 -22.58 3.85
C PRO A 344 17.46 -23.38 5.14
N GLY A 345 17.37 -22.68 6.28
CA GLY A 345 17.13 -23.32 7.57
C GLY A 345 18.36 -23.70 8.37
N ARG A 346 19.55 -23.76 7.75
CA ARG A 346 20.78 -24.25 8.39
C ARG A 346 21.17 -23.46 9.64
N LEU A 347 20.92 -22.15 9.67
CA LEU A 347 21.26 -21.27 10.78
C LEU A 347 20.04 -20.53 11.37
N ASN A 348 18.82 -21.05 11.19
CA ASN A 348 17.59 -20.39 11.64
C ASN A 348 17.57 -20.05 13.15
N ARG A 349 18.28 -20.82 13.99
CA ARG A 349 18.44 -20.52 15.42
C ARG A 349 19.08 -19.16 15.72
N MET A 350 19.74 -18.56 14.73
CA MET A 350 20.38 -17.24 14.83
C MET A 350 19.50 -16.11 14.26
N LYS A 351 18.32 -16.45 13.72
CA LYS A 351 17.31 -15.48 13.28
C LYS A 351 16.35 -15.18 14.42
N HIS A 352 16.01 -13.91 14.59
CA HIS A 352 14.92 -13.50 15.46
C HIS A 352 13.58 -13.72 14.77
N ARG A 353 12.65 -14.34 15.50
CA ARG A 353 11.30 -14.66 15.05
C ARG A 353 10.30 -13.73 15.71
N TYR A 354 9.23 -13.46 14.97
CA TYR A 354 8.15 -12.58 15.38
C TYR A 354 6.85 -13.36 15.51
N ARG A 355 5.86 -12.73 16.13
CA ARG A 355 4.46 -13.14 16.11
C ARG A 355 3.59 -11.89 16.11
N TRP A 356 2.34 -12.02 15.69
CA TRP A 356 1.38 -10.94 15.85
C TRP A 356 0.95 -10.84 17.32
N SER A 357 0.84 -9.62 17.85
CA SER A 357 0.22 -9.39 19.16
C SER A 357 -1.31 -9.60 19.07
N GLU A 358 -2.03 -9.32 20.15
CA GLU A 358 -3.49 -9.27 20.11
C GLU A 358 -4.01 -8.18 19.15
N ASP A 359 -3.24 -7.09 19.01
CA ASP A 359 -3.49 -6.07 18.01
C ASP A 359 -2.92 -6.51 16.65
N ALA A 360 -3.81 -6.63 15.66
CA ALA A 360 -3.47 -7.04 14.29
C ALA A 360 -2.60 -6.03 13.54
N PHE A 361 -2.38 -4.83 14.09
CA PHE A 361 -1.47 -3.83 13.54
C PHE A 361 -0.06 -3.93 14.13
N PHE A 362 0.14 -4.55 15.29
CA PHE A 362 1.44 -4.58 15.95
C PHE A 362 2.02 -6.00 16.10
N PRO A 363 3.19 -6.28 15.51
CA PRO A 363 3.94 -7.49 15.78
C PRO A 363 4.75 -7.38 17.08
N GLU A 364 5.13 -8.53 17.63
CA GLU A 364 6.03 -8.66 18.77
C GLU A 364 7.01 -9.83 18.58
N SER A 365 7.93 -9.99 19.51
CA SER A 365 8.86 -11.13 19.48
C SER A 365 8.14 -12.43 19.84
N ALA A 366 8.53 -13.52 19.15
CA ALA A 366 7.91 -14.84 19.29
C ALA A 366 8.18 -15.49 20.65
#